data_AF-A0A0B8P553-F1
#
_entry.id   AF-A0A0B8P553-F1
#
_cell.length_a   1.000
_cell.length_b   1.000
_cell.length_c   1.000
_cell.angle_alpha   90.00
_cell.angle_beta   90.00
_cell.angle_gamma   90.00
#
_symmetry.space_group_name_H-M   'P 1'
#
loop_
_entity.id
_entity.type
_entity.pdbx_description
1 polymer ?
#
loop_
_entity_poly.entity_id
_entity_poly.type
_entity_poly.pdbx_seq_one_letter_code
_entity_poly.pdbx_strand_id
1 'polypeptide(L)'
;MPIRQGEINRETQHILEQAGLEQPEFRTSVAGEKVWLVDYSDLAQAPDDINEAEILGIVDHHRLGDVMTVNPLEAWIWPVGCSCTVLFNMFQIEGYEIPKSTAVVMLSAILSDTVGFASPTCTQKDKDAVEALAKIAEVEDLDAFIKALLIAKTDIEGLSPAELVEKDLKAYPFNGRDVVVGQIELATLEQVDGQIEALEQDLERRCSEEGLAFAAVMLTDITTATTRLLYKGEWAAKLDKHADNGVLMMENTLSRKKQGWPWLQTELA
;
A
#
# COMPACT_ATOMS: atom_id res chain seq x y z
N MET A 1 21.89 14.91 4.41
CA MET A 1 21.74 13.45 4.62
C MET A 1 20.26 13.18 4.80
N PRO A 2 19.68 12.12 4.21
CA PRO A 2 18.29 11.75 4.44
C PRO A 2 18.09 11.24 5.87
N ILE A 3 16.93 11.52 6.45
CA ILE A 3 16.49 11.03 7.77
C ILE A 3 15.09 10.41 7.64
N ARG A 4 14.71 9.56 8.60
CA ARG A 4 13.35 8.99 8.72
C ARG A 4 12.74 9.32 10.08
N GLN A 5 11.42 9.49 10.11
CA GLN A 5 10.65 9.82 11.33
C GLN A 5 9.90 8.63 11.94
N GLY A 6 9.99 7.45 11.32
CA GLY A 6 9.29 6.24 11.75
C GLY A 6 10.07 4.99 11.42
N GLU A 7 9.63 3.86 11.97
CA GLU A 7 10.13 2.55 11.56
C GLU A 7 9.81 2.27 10.09
N ILE A 8 10.76 1.66 9.38
CA ILE A 8 10.59 1.33 7.96
C ILE A 8 9.68 0.11 7.82
N ASN A 9 8.73 0.19 6.89
CA ASN A 9 7.86 -0.94 6.56
C ASN A 9 8.62 -2.00 5.72
N ARG A 10 8.00 -3.17 5.51
CA ARG A 10 8.63 -4.29 4.78
C ARG A 10 8.92 -3.96 3.32
N GLU A 11 8.08 -3.16 2.67
CA GLU A 11 8.32 -2.68 1.30
C GLU A 11 9.61 -1.84 1.23
N THR A 12 9.76 -0.86 2.12
CA THR A 12 10.94 0.00 2.18
C THR A 12 12.20 -0.78 2.55
N GLN A 13 12.11 -1.76 3.45
CA GLN A 13 13.21 -2.69 3.76
C GLN A 13 13.67 -3.42 2.49
N HIS A 14 12.72 -4.03 1.76
CA HIS A 14 13.00 -4.72 0.50
C HIS A 14 13.66 -3.80 -0.54
N ILE A 15 13.17 -2.56 -0.69
CA ILE A 15 13.75 -1.57 -1.61
C ILE A 15 15.20 -1.24 -1.24
N LEU A 16 15.48 -0.99 0.04
CA LEU A 16 16.82 -0.63 0.51
C LEU A 16 17.80 -1.79 0.32
N GLU A 17 17.38 -3.02 0.60
CA GLU A 17 18.17 -4.23 0.35
C GLU A 17 18.50 -4.41 -1.13
N GLN A 18 17.52 -4.25 -2.02
CA GLN A 18 17.74 -4.29 -3.47
C GLN A 18 18.67 -3.17 -3.96
N ALA A 19 18.57 -1.97 -3.38
CA ALA A 19 19.41 -0.84 -3.71
C ALA A 19 20.83 -0.96 -3.10
N GLY A 20 21.06 -1.89 -2.18
CA GLY A 20 22.31 -1.98 -1.41
C GLY A 20 22.57 -0.75 -0.54
N LEU A 21 21.51 -0.13 -0.01
CA LEU A 21 21.60 1.09 0.79
C LEU A 21 21.28 0.81 2.25
N GLU A 22 21.95 1.53 3.15
CA GLU A 22 21.59 1.54 4.56
C GLU A 22 20.30 2.35 4.79
N GLN A 23 19.54 1.95 5.80
CA GLN A 23 18.38 2.73 6.22
C GLN A 23 18.81 4.14 6.66
N PRO A 24 18.04 5.19 6.33
CA PRO A 24 18.27 6.53 6.85
C PRO A 24 18.28 6.56 8.38
N GLU A 25 18.99 7.53 8.93
CA GLU A 25 19.02 7.78 10.37
C GLU A 25 17.60 8.02 10.90
N PHE A 26 17.23 7.29 11.96
CA PHE A 26 15.99 7.58 12.69
C PHE A 26 16.17 8.84 13.52
N ARG A 27 15.34 9.85 13.24
CA ARG A 27 15.42 11.13 13.93
C ARG A 27 14.02 11.71 14.13
N THR A 28 13.78 12.21 15.35
CA THR A 28 12.51 12.82 15.76
C THR A 28 12.62 14.31 16.06
N SER A 29 13.82 14.90 15.94
CA SER A 29 14.10 16.30 16.26
C SER A 29 14.98 16.90 15.18
N VAL A 30 14.63 18.09 14.70
CA VAL A 30 15.37 18.84 13.68
C VAL A 30 15.58 20.32 14.07
N ALA A 31 15.32 20.69 15.32
CA ALA A 31 15.48 22.05 15.82
C ALA A 31 16.87 22.62 15.50
N GLY A 32 16.90 23.84 14.94
CA GLY A 32 18.12 24.54 14.55
C GLY A 32 18.83 24.00 13.30
N GLU A 33 18.27 22.97 12.63
CA GLU A 33 18.82 22.45 11.38
C GLU A 33 18.27 23.17 10.15
N LYS A 34 18.92 22.94 9.01
CA LYS A 34 18.42 23.33 7.69
C LYS A 34 17.87 22.11 6.97
N VAL A 35 16.59 22.15 6.59
CA VAL A 35 15.87 20.96 6.12
C VAL A 35 15.20 21.18 4.77
N TRP A 36 15.02 20.08 4.04
CA TRP A 36 14.13 19.98 2.89
C TRP A 36 13.00 19.03 3.27
N LEU A 37 11.77 19.40 2.92
CA LEU A 37 10.61 18.52 3.07
C LEU A 37 10.43 17.74 1.76
N VAL A 38 10.26 16.43 1.87
CA VAL A 38 10.01 15.55 0.73
C VAL A 38 8.76 14.74 1.01
N ASP A 39 7.83 14.73 0.05
CA ASP A 39 6.56 13.99 0.10
C ASP A 39 5.50 14.52 1.06
N TYR A 40 5.75 15.67 1.69
CA TYR A 40 4.74 16.36 2.48
C TYR A 40 5.01 17.86 2.57
N SER A 41 3.93 18.59 2.83
CA SER A 41 3.94 20.02 3.15
C SER A 41 2.94 20.39 4.26
N ASP A 42 2.29 19.39 4.87
CA ASP A 42 1.43 19.51 6.06
C ASP A 42 2.28 19.25 7.31
N LEU A 43 2.42 20.25 8.18
CA LEU A 43 3.29 20.22 9.34
C LEU A 43 2.84 19.19 10.39
N ALA A 44 1.60 18.70 10.33
CA ALA A 44 1.15 17.59 11.17
C ALA A 44 1.89 16.27 10.85
N GLN A 45 2.59 16.19 9.72
CA GLN A 45 3.43 15.05 9.31
C GLN A 45 4.93 15.26 9.58
N ALA A 46 5.31 16.45 10.04
CA ALA A 46 6.69 16.83 10.32
C ALA A 46 7.10 16.47 11.77
N PRO A 47 8.40 16.57 12.12
CA PRO A 47 8.82 16.47 13.51
C PRO A 47 8.15 17.55 14.37
N ASP A 48 7.89 17.26 15.64
CA ASP A 48 7.22 18.19 16.57
C ASP A 48 7.92 19.56 16.65
N ASP A 49 9.24 19.59 16.45
CA ASP A 49 10.10 20.77 16.52
C ASP A 49 10.43 21.39 15.14
N ILE A 50 9.70 21.02 14.07
CA ILE A 50 9.95 21.52 12.70
C ILE A 50 9.95 23.06 12.61
N ASN A 51 9.16 23.73 13.44
CA ASN A 51 9.07 25.19 13.48
C ASN A 51 10.34 25.86 14.03
N GLU A 52 11.24 25.10 14.65
CA GLU A 52 12.54 25.54 15.12
C GLU A 52 13.65 25.31 14.07
N ALA A 53 13.34 24.67 12.94
CA ALA A 53 14.24 24.45 11.82
C ALA A 53 14.10 25.53 10.73
N GLU A 54 15.15 25.69 9.90
CA GLU A 54 15.10 26.48 8.67
C GLU A 54 14.71 25.58 7.48
N ILE A 55 13.46 25.70 7.01
CA ILE A 55 12.98 24.97 5.83
C ILE A 55 13.51 25.68 4.57
N LEU A 56 14.39 25.01 3.83
CA LEU A 56 15.02 25.53 2.62
C LEU A 56 14.20 25.24 1.36
N GLY A 57 13.47 24.13 1.35
CA GLY A 57 12.71 23.73 0.18
C GLY A 57 11.75 22.58 0.40
N ILE A 58 10.91 22.34 -0.60
CA ILE A 58 9.85 21.33 -0.64
C ILE A 58 9.90 20.62 -1.99
N VAL A 59 9.86 19.29 -1.97
CA VAL A 59 9.57 18.45 -3.14
C VAL A 59 8.40 17.56 -2.81
N ASP A 60 7.24 17.79 -3.43
CA ASP A 60 5.99 17.14 -3.04
C ASP A 60 5.12 16.87 -4.27
N HIS A 61 4.16 15.96 -4.14
CA HIS A 61 3.14 15.68 -5.14
C HIS A 61 1.71 15.78 -4.59
N HIS A 62 1.57 16.07 -3.30
CA HIS A 62 0.29 16.35 -2.65
C HIS A 62 -0.20 17.77 -2.94
N ARG A 63 -1.39 18.09 -2.43
CA ARG A 63 -1.81 19.49 -2.28
C ARG A 63 -0.84 20.20 -1.35
N LEU A 64 -0.56 21.48 -1.62
CA LEU A 64 0.18 22.31 -0.67
C LEU A 64 -0.54 22.33 0.70
N GLY A 65 0.19 21.98 1.75
CA GLY A 65 -0.26 21.96 3.14
C GLY A 65 -0.21 23.33 3.83
N ASP A 66 0.10 23.33 5.12
CA ASP A 66 0.10 24.50 6.01
C ASP A 66 1.50 25.01 6.38
N VAL A 67 2.55 24.47 5.75
CA VAL A 67 3.93 24.95 5.89
C VAL A 67 4.03 26.44 5.58
N MET A 68 4.68 27.17 6.49
CA MET A 68 5.02 28.58 6.33
C MET A 68 6.48 28.80 6.70
N THR A 69 7.17 29.66 5.95
CA THR A 69 8.57 30.02 6.20
C THR A 69 8.74 31.52 6.33
N VAL A 70 9.74 31.93 7.11
CA VAL A 70 10.11 33.35 7.24
C VAL A 70 10.85 33.84 6.00
N ASN A 71 11.75 33.00 5.47
CA ASN A 71 12.53 33.29 4.26
C ASN A 71 11.90 32.62 3.04
N PRO A 72 12.12 33.14 1.82
CA PRO A 72 11.78 32.42 0.59
C PRO A 72 12.38 31.01 0.59
N LEU A 73 11.60 30.02 0.18
CA LEU A 73 12.00 28.63 0.03
C LEU A 73 11.84 28.20 -1.43
N GLU A 74 12.55 27.14 -1.85
CA GLU A 74 12.39 26.54 -3.17
C GLU A 74 11.33 25.42 -3.15
N ALA A 75 10.29 25.52 -3.98
CA ALA A 75 9.16 24.58 -3.94
C ALA A 75 8.89 23.94 -5.31
N TRP A 76 8.98 22.61 -5.36
CA TRP A 76 8.63 21.78 -6.52
C TRP A 76 7.44 20.89 -6.16
N ILE A 77 6.24 21.35 -6.51
CA ILE A 77 4.99 20.64 -6.20
C ILE A 77 4.23 20.37 -7.50
N TRP A 78 4.22 19.11 -7.94
CA TRP A 78 3.62 18.72 -9.22
C TRP A 78 2.48 17.73 -9.01
N PRO A 79 1.38 17.82 -9.77
CA PRO A 79 0.27 16.86 -9.69
C PRO A 79 0.62 15.56 -10.44
N VAL A 80 1.57 14.79 -9.91
CA VAL A 80 2.04 13.50 -10.42
C VAL A 80 1.82 12.38 -9.39
N GLY A 81 2.06 11.14 -9.80
CA GLY A 81 1.82 9.97 -8.96
C GLY A 81 2.77 9.83 -7.78
N CYS A 82 3.97 10.39 -7.84
CA CYS A 82 5.00 10.23 -6.79
C CYS A 82 5.98 11.42 -6.74
N SER A 83 6.46 11.79 -5.53
CA SER A 83 7.51 12.79 -5.34
C SER A 83 8.84 12.44 -6.03
N CYS A 84 9.16 11.15 -6.19
CA CYS A 84 10.36 10.73 -6.95
C CYS A 84 10.26 11.03 -8.45
N THR A 85 9.06 11.16 -9.01
CA THR A 85 8.88 11.67 -10.38
C THR A 85 9.30 13.14 -10.47
N VAL A 86 9.01 13.94 -9.44
CA VAL A 86 9.46 15.34 -9.35
C VAL A 86 10.98 15.40 -9.22
N LEU A 87 11.56 14.63 -8.30
CA LEU A 87 13.02 14.53 -8.13
C LEU A 87 13.72 14.09 -9.43
N PHE A 88 13.19 13.08 -10.12
CA PHE A 88 13.73 12.65 -11.42
C PHE A 88 13.82 13.82 -12.39
N ASN A 89 12.75 14.60 -12.52
CA ASN A 89 12.75 15.76 -13.41
C ASN A 89 13.71 16.87 -12.92
N MET A 90 13.87 17.07 -11.61
CA MET A 90 14.87 18.00 -11.08
C MET A 90 16.30 17.58 -11.46
N PHE A 91 16.66 16.30 -11.32
CA PHE A 91 17.96 15.78 -11.78
C PHE A 91 18.19 16.05 -13.27
N GLN A 92 17.16 15.85 -14.11
CA GLN A 92 17.25 16.13 -15.54
C GLN A 92 17.42 17.62 -15.86
N ILE A 93 16.69 18.50 -15.15
CA ILE A 93 16.75 19.95 -15.35
C ILE A 93 18.11 20.51 -14.95
N GLU A 94 18.63 20.06 -13.80
CA GLU A 94 19.92 20.51 -13.26
C GLU A 94 21.12 19.79 -13.91
N GLY A 95 20.89 18.75 -14.70
CA GLY A 95 21.93 18.02 -15.41
C GLY A 95 22.81 17.15 -14.51
N TYR A 96 22.27 16.67 -13.38
CA TYR A 96 22.97 15.75 -12.49
C TYR A 96 22.73 14.29 -12.88
N GLU A 97 23.77 13.46 -12.76
CA GLU A 97 23.67 12.02 -12.94
C GLU A 97 22.97 11.37 -11.73
N ILE A 98 22.08 10.41 -11.99
CA ILE A 98 21.42 9.61 -10.97
C ILE A 98 22.22 8.32 -10.77
N PRO A 99 22.81 8.05 -9.59
CA PRO A 99 23.49 6.80 -9.31
C PRO A 99 22.53 5.60 -9.40
N LYS A 100 23.06 4.41 -9.78
CA LYS A 100 22.26 3.19 -9.91
C LYS A 100 21.40 2.86 -8.67
N SER A 101 21.98 2.91 -7.47
CA SER A 101 21.25 2.63 -6.22
C SER A 101 20.14 3.65 -5.95
N THR A 102 20.38 4.94 -6.24
CA THR A 102 19.36 5.98 -6.18
C THR A 102 18.25 5.75 -7.21
N ALA A 103 18.60 5.30 -8.42
CA ALA A 103 17.63 4.98 -9.46
C ALA A 103 16.72 3.81 -9.04
N VAL A 104 17.26 2.78 -8.37
CA VAL A 104 16.45 1.69 -7.78
C VAL A 104 15.43 2.25 -6.78
N VAL A 105 15.87 3.09 -5.82
CA VAL A 105 14.95 3.68 -4.83
C VAL A 105 13.88 4.54 -5.48
N MET A 106 14.26 5.41 -6.41
CA MET A 106 13.33 6.31 -7.11
C MET A 106 12.32 5.54 -7.94
N LEU A 107 12.77 4.53 -8.69
CA LEU A 107 11.91 3.61 -9.45
C LEU A 107 10.89 2.94 -8.53
N SER A 108 11.36 2.35 -7.43
CA SER A 108 10.50 1.64 -6.48
C SER A 108 9.51 2.56 -5.80
N ALA A 109 9.90 3.78 -5.43
CA ALA A 109 8.99 4.76 -4.84
C ALA A 109 7.84 5.10 -5.81
N ILE A 110 8.15 5.35 -7.08
CA ILE A 110 7.12 5.64 -8.09
C ILE A 110 6.18 4.44 -8.25
N LEU A 111 6.70 3.22 -8.30
CA LEU A 111 5.91 2.01 -8.42
C LEU A 111 5.06 1.72 -7.16
N SER A 112 5.54 2.08 -5.97
CA SER A 112 4.80 1.92 -4.71
C SER A 112 3.58 2.85 -4.66
N ASP A 113 3.77 4.16 -4.92
CA ASP A 113 2.70 5.16 -4.86
C ASP A 113 1.67 4.96 -5.99
N THR A 114 2.16 4.51 -7.15
CA THR A 114 1.29 4.25 -8.31
C THR A 114 0.69 2.86 -8.33
N VAL A 115 0.99 1.99 -7.34
CA VAL A 115 0.52 0.60 -7.26
C VAL A 115 0.81 -0.15 -8.58
N GLY A 116 2.07 -0.14 -9.01
CA GLY A 116 2.45 -0.73 -10.31
C GLY A 116 1.68 -0.13 -11.49
N PHE A 117 1.44 1.19 -11.46
CA PHE A 117 0.62 1.95 -12.41
C PHE A 117 -0.91 1.77 -12.34
N ALA A 118 -1.44 0.97 -11.41
CA ALA A 118 -2.88 0.77 -11.26
C ALA A 118 -3.59 1.95 -10.57
N SER A 119 -2.86 2.77 -9.80
CA SER A 119 -3.42 3.92 -9.09
C SER A 119 -3.95 5.00 -10.05
N PRO A 120 -5.10 5.62 -9.78
CA PRO A 120 -5.60 6.74 -10.57
C PRO A 120 -4.73 8.01 -10.47
N THR A 121 -3.79 8.07 -9.52
CA THR A 121 -2.80 9.17 -9.42
C THR A 121 -1.67 9.03 -10.42
N CYS A 122 -1.47 7.84 -11.01
CA CYS A 122 -0.42 7.60 -11.98
C CYS A 122 -0.60 8.43 -13.25
N THR A 123 0.42 9.18 -13.62
CA THR A 123 0.47 10.01 -14.82
C THR A 123 1.45 9.47 -15.85
N GLN A 124 1.42 10.01 -17.06
CA GLN A 124 2.41 9.68 -18.08
C GLN A 124 3.84 10.04 -17.63
N LYS A 125 4.02 11.12 -16.85
CA LYS A 125 5.34 11.51 -16.33
C LYS A 125 5.94 10.47 -15.40
N ASP A 126 5.09 9.78 -14.62
CA ASP A 126 5.53 8.69 -13.74
C ASP A 126 6.03 7.50 -14.58
N LYS A 127 5.29 7.14 -15.64
CA LYS A 127 5.69 6.06 -16.57
C LYS A 127 6.98 6.38 -17.31
N ASP A 128 7.13 7.62 -17.78
CA ASP A 128 8.34 8.08 -18.47
C ASP A 128 9.56 8.06 -17.53
N ALA A 129 9.37 8.50 -16.27
CA ALA A 129 10.41 8.45 -15.24
C ALA A 129 10.80 7.00 -14.92
N VAL A 130 9.83 6.09 -14.74
CA VAL A 130 10.10 4.67 -14.53
C VAL A 130 10.86 4.06 -15.70
N GLU A 131 10.49 4.33 -16.95
CA GLU A 131 11.20 3.79 -18.12
C GLU A 131 12.67 4.24 -18.15
N ALA A 132 12.95 5.50 -17.80
CA ALA A 132 14.30 6.03 -17.72
C ALA A 132 15.08 5.46 -16.53
N LEU A 133 14.46 5.41 -15.35
CA LEU A 133 15.08 4.92 -14.12
C LEU A 133 15.36 3.41 -14.19
N ALA A 134 14.49 2.61 -14.82
CA ALA A 134 14.71 1.18 -15.01
C ALA A 134 16.00 0.89 -15.81
N LYS A 135 16.30 1.72 -16.82
CA LYS A 135 17.55 1.61 -17.59
C LYS A 135 18.78 1.92 -16.72
N ILE A 136 18.70 2.94 -15.86
CA ILE A 136 19.79 3.32 -14.95
C ILE A 136 19.96 2.30 -13.82
N ALA A 137 18.86 1.77 -13.31
CA ALA A 137 18.79 0.74 -12.28
C ALA A 137 19.19 -0.65 -12.80
N GLU A 138 19.33 -0.83 -14.12
CA GLU A 138 19.59 -2.11 -14.80
C GLU A 138 18.51 -3.17 -14.49
N VAL A 139 17.24 -2.75 -14.47
CA VAL A 139 16.09 -3.63 -14.32
C VAL A 139 15.66 -4.12 -15.70
N GLU A 140 15.91 -5.40 -16.01
CA GLU A 140 15.57 -6.00 -17.31
C GLU A 140 14.09 -6.42 -17.42
N ASP A 141 13.51 -6.88 -16.31
CA ASP A 141 12.11 -7.33 -16.23
C ASP A 141 11.33 -6.46 -15.24
N LEU A 142 10.67 -5.44 -15.77
CA LEU A 142 9.91 -4.49 -14.98
C LEU A 142 8.66 -5.13 -14.35
N ASP A 143 8.01 -6.08 -15.04
CA ASP A 143 6.82 -6.74 -14.51
C ASP A 143 7.17 -7.63 -13.32
N ALA A 144 8.27 -8.38 -13.41
CA ALA A 144 8.77 -9.15 -12.27
C ALA A 144 9.20 -8.24 -11.11
N PHE A 145 9.81 -7.09 -11.41
CA PHE A 145 10.19 -6.10 -10.40
C PHE A 145 8.96 -5.54 -9.66
N ILE A 146 7.93 -5.11 -10.40
CA ILE A 146 6.67 -4.63 -9.85
C ILE A 146 6.02 -5.70 -8.98
N LYS A 147 5.96 -6.95 -9.47
CA LYS A 147 5.39 -8.07 -8.71
C LYS A 147 6.13 -8.28 -7.39
N ALA A 148 7.46 -8.30 -7.41
CA ALA A 148 8.27 -8.47 -6.19
C ALA A 148 8.04 -7.34 -5.18
N LEU A 149 8.00 -6.08 -5.66
CA LEU A 149 7.74 -4.91 -4.83
C LEU A 149 6.35 -4.96 -4.16
N LEU A 150 5.30 -5.24 -4.94
CA LEU A 150 3.94 -5.32 -4.42
C LEU A 150 3.77 -6.48 -3.43
N ILE A 151 4.45 -7.61 -3.66
CA ILE A 151 4.49 -8.72 -2.70
C ILE A 151 5.12 -8.27 -1.38
N ALA A 152 6.24 -7.55 -1.42
CA ALA A 152 6.88 -7.02 -0.21
C ALA A 152 5.98 -6.01 0.53
N LYS A 153 5.20 -5.20 -0.20
CA LYS A 153 4.20 -4.27 0.35
C LYS A 153 3.06 -4.97 1.06
N THR A 154 2.59 -6.07 0.49
CA THR A 154 1.47 -6.87 0.99
C THR A 154 1.96 -8.07 1.79
N ASP A 155 3.18 -8.02 2.30
CA ASP A 155 3.81 -9.18 2.91
C ASP A 155 3.05 -9.61 4.18
N ILE A 156 2.64 -10.88 4.13
CA ILE A 156 1.86 -11.58 5.15
C ILE A 156 2.72 -12.58 5.93
N GLU A 157 3.99 -12.74 5.60
CA GLU A 157 4.87 -13.71 6.24
C GLU A 157 4.98 -13.48 7.75
N GLY A 158 4.97 -14.59 8.49
CA GLY A 158 5.02 -14.59 9.96
C GLY A 158 3.69 -14.31 10.66
N LEU A 159 2.62 -13.99 9.93
CA LEU A 159 1.27 -13.84 10.49
C LEU A 159 0.50 -15.16 10.37
N SER A 160 -0.18 -15.55 11.44
CA SER A 160 -1.14 -16.65 11.41
C SER A 160 -2.41 -16.27 10.63
N PRO A 161 -3.18 -17.25 10.11
CA PRO A 161 -4.45 -16.98 9.45
C PRO A 161 -5.41 -16.15 10.30
N ALA A 162 -5.48 -16.42 11.60
CA ALA A 162 -6.30 -15.67 12.54
C ALA A 162 -5.85 -14.19 12.63
N GLU A 163 -4.54 -13.93 12.74
CA GLU A 163 -3.99 -12.57 12.75
C GLU A 163 -4.24 -11.84 11.43
N LEU A 164 -4.11 -12.53 10.29
CA LEU A 164 -4.40 -11.96 8.97
C LEU A 164 -5.85 -11.50 8.84
N VAL A 165 -6.79 -12.36 9.25
CA VAL A 165 -8.23 -12.03 9.23
C VAL A 165 -8.51 -10.88 10.19
N GLU A 166 -7.91 -10.88 11.39
CA GLU A 166 -8.18 -9.90 12.45
C GLU A 166 -7.74 -8.47 12.10
N LYS A 167 -6.66 -8.31 11.32
CA LYS A 167 -6.10 -7.00 10.93
C LYS A 167 -7.14 -6.04 10.35
N ASP A 168 -8.04 -6.55 9.52
CA ASP A 168 -9.20 -5.82 9.05
C ASP A 168 -10.47 -6.67 9.14
N LEU A 169 -10.81 -7.13 10.34
CA LEU A 169 -12.10 -7.75 10.64
C LEU A 169 -13.12 -6.70 11.11
N LYS A 170 -14.38 -6.86 10.68
CA LYS A 170 -15.52 -6.11 11.24
C LYS A 170 -16.68 -7.05 11.51
N ALA A 171 -17.32 -6.84 12.67
CA ALA A 171 -18.55 -7.49 13.06
C ALA A 171 -19.77 -6.64 12.67
N TYR A 172 -20.84 -7.30 12.25
CA TYR A 172 -22.09 -6.70 11.84
C TYR A 172 -23.28 -7.48 12.44
N PRO A 173 -24.20 -6.82 13.15
CA PRO A 173 -25.49 -7.43 13.45
C PRO A 173 -26.34 -7.44 12.17
N PHE A 174 -26.84 -8.61 11.77
CA PHE A 174 -27.67 -8.77 10.57
C PHE A 174 -28.73 -9.85 10.80
N ASN A 175 -29.99 -9.58 10.44
CA ASN A 175 -31.11 -10.51 10.60
C ASN A 175 -31.19 -11.21 11.99
N GLY A 176 -30.86 -10.47 13.06
CA GLY A 176 -30.92 -10.97 14.44
C GLY A 176 -29.80 -11.93 14.84
N ARG A 177 -28.74 -12.05 14.03
CA ARG A 177 -27.53 -12.82 14.31
C ARG A 177 -26.29 -11.97 14.04
N ASP A 178 -25.15 -12.41 14.54
CA ASP A 178 -23.86 -11.75 14.31
C ASP A 178 -23.12 -12.37 13.11
N VAL A 179 -22.49 -11.49 12.33
CA VAL A 179 -21.71 -11.80 11.15
C VAL A 179 -20.36 -11.09 11.22
N VAL A 180 -19.29 -11.72 10.74
CA VAL A 180 -17.99 -11.05 10.57
C VAL A 180 -17.50 -11.08 9.13
N VAL A 181 -16.89 -9.99 8.69
CA VAL A 181 -16.27 -9.88 7.36
C VAL A 181 -14.89 -9.26 7.46
N GLY A 182 -13.87 -10.06 7.14
CA GLY A 182 -12.46 -9.68 7.08
C GLY A 182 -12.04 -9.25 5.68
N GLN A 183 -10.89 -8.56 5.58
CA GLN A 183 -10.25 -8.25 4.32
C GLN A 183 -8.73 -8.41 4.43
N ILE A 184 -8.13 -9.07 3.43
CA ILE A 184 -6.69 -9.23 3.26
C ILE A 184 -6.36 -8.68 1.86
N GLU A 185 -5.57 -7.61 1.81
CA GLU A 185 -5.10 -7.02 0.56
C GLU A 185 -3.78 -7.67 0.14
N LEU A 186 -3.72 -8.07 -1.14
CA LEU A 186 -2.65 -8.85 -1.73
C LEU A 186 -2.24 -8.22 -3.06
N ALA A 187 -0.97 -8.37 -3.43
CA ALA A 187 -0.48 -8.09 -4.78
C ALA A 187 -0.97 -9.13 -5.79
N THR A 188 -1.10 -10.38 -5.34
CA THR A 188 -1.68 -11.50 -6.08
C THR A 188 -2.30 -12.51 -5.12
N LEU A 189 -3.37 -13.18 -5.56
CA LEU A 189 -4.01 -14.26 -4.80
C LEU A 189 -3.06 -15.43 -4.51
N GLU A 190 -2.03 -15.65 -5.33
CA GLU A 190 -1.06 -16.73 -5.10
C GLU A 190 -0.33 -16.61 -3.75
N GLN A 191 -0.24 -15.41 -3.16
CA GLN A 191 0.40 -15.20 -1.85
C GLN A 191 -0.26 -16.01 -0.73
N VAL A 192 -1.55 -16.33 -0.85
CA VAL A 192 -2.32 -17.04 0.17
C VAL A 192 -2.72 -18.46 -0.25
N ASP A 193 -2.28 -18.95 -1.40
CA ASP A 193 -2.65 -20.30 -1.89
C ASP A 193 -2.32 -21.40 -0.87
N GLY A 194 -1.15 -21.31 -0.23
CA GLY A 194 -0.74 -22.24 0.83
C GLY A 194 -1.46 -22.07 2.17
N GLN A 195 -2.31 -21.04 2.32
CA GLN A 195 -3.00 -20.70 3.55
C GLN A 195 -4.53 -20.82 3.45
N ILE A 196 -5.08 -21.09 2.27
CA ILE A 196 -6.54 -21.13 2.03
C ILE A 196 -7.23 -22.06 3.02
N GLU A 197 -6.74 -23.29 3.17
CA GLU A 197 -7.36 -24.27 4.08
C GLU A 197 -7.35 -23.78 5.54
N ALA A 198 -6.24 -23.17 5.98
CA ALA A 198 -6.11 -22.67 7.34
C ALA A 198 -6.97 -21.41 7.59
N LEU A 199 -7.15 -20.55 6.58
CA LEU A 199 -8.09 -19.43 6.61
C LEU A 199 -9.53 -19.92 6.72
N GLU A 200 -9.90 -20.93 5.93
CA GLU A 200 -11.21 -21.55 5.99
C GLU A 200 -11.50 -22.19 7.35
N GLN A 201 -10.52 -22.87 7.94
CA GLN A 201 -10.62 -23.44 9.29
C GLN A 201 -10.80 -22.36 10.36
N ASP A 202 -10.12 -21.21 10.25
CA ASP A 202 -10.34 -20.09 11.17
C ASP A 202 -11.77 -19.53 11.06
N LEU A 203 -12.29 -19.35 9.84
CA LEU A 203 -13.68 -18.91 9.65
C LEU A 203 -14.69 -19.89 10.26
N GLU A 204 -14.48 -21.20 10.08
CA GLU A 204 -15.34 -22.24 10.66
C GLU A 204 -15.26 -22.27 12.19
N ARG A 205 -14.06 -22.12 12.75
CA ARG A 205 -13.84 -21.96 14.19
C ARG A 205 -14.60 -20.75 14.73
N ARG A 206 -14.53 -19.59 14.07
CA ARG A 206 -15.27 -18.38 14.47
C ARG A 206 -16.79 -18.61 14.46
N CYS A 207 -17.33 -19.25 13.44
CA CYS A 207 -18.76 -19.60 13.42
C CYS A 207 -19.16 -20.52 14.58
N SER A 208 -18.35 -21.54 14.87
CA SER A 208 -18.68 -22.55 15.89
C SER A 208 -18.46 -22.06 17.33
N GLU A 209 -17.35 -21.37 17.60
CA GLU A 209 -16.96 -20.94 18.94
C GLU A 209 -17.60 -19.60 19.35
N GLU A 210 -17.79 -18.67 18.41
CA GLU A 210 -18.34 -17.33 18.67
C GLU A 210 -19.85 -17.26 18.36
N GLY A 211 -20.45 -18.34 17.84
CA GLY A 211 -21.89 -18.42 17.57
C GLY A 211 -22.36 -17.59 16.37
N LEU A 212 -21.44 -17.17 15.49
CA LEU A 212 -21.72 -16.35 14.32
C LEU A 212 -22.56 -17.14 13.30
N ALA A 213 -23.55 -16.48 12.71
CA ALA A 213 -24.31 -17.10 11.62
C ALA A 213 -23.51 -17.19 10.31
N PHE A 214 -22.53 -16.31 10.14
CA PHE A 214 -21.69 -16.24 8.94
C PHE A 214 -20.35 -15.58 9.26
N ALA A 215 -19.28 -16.09 8.67
CA ALA A 215 -17.95 -15.49 8.69
C ALA A 215 -17.36 -15.54 7.28
N ALA A 216 -16.76 -14.44 6.83
CA ALA A 216 -16.09 -14.38 5.55
C ALA A 216 -14.79 -13.57 5.60
N VAL A 217 -13.87 -13.87 4.70
CA VAL A 217 -12.71 -13.03 4.41
C VAL A 217 -12.61 -12.76 2.91
N MET A 218 -12.40 -11.50 2.56
CA MET A 218 -12.11 -11.05 1.21
C MET A 218 -10.59 -11.12 0.98
N LEU A 219 -10.15 -11.99 0.07
CA LEU A 219 -8.78 -12.01 -0.42
C LEU A 219 -8.72 -11.15 -1.67
N THR A 220 -8.24 -9.92 -1.53
CA THR A 220 -8.35 -8.87 -2.55
C THR A 220 -7.02 -8.68 -3.26
N ASP A 221 -6.96 -9.00 -4.54
CA ASP A 221 -5.86 -8.58 -5.41
C ASP A 221 -6.08 -7.11 -5.81
N ILE A 222 -5.24 -6.23 -5.25
CA ILE A 222 -5.33 -4.78 -5.45
C ILE A 222 -4.89 -4.36 -6.85
N THR A 223 -4.14 -5.20 -7.55
CA THR A 223 -3.58 -4.94 -8.87
C THR A 223 -4.60 -5.23 -9.97
N THR A 224 -5.35 -6.32 -9.82
CA THR A 224 -6.39 -6.73 -10.79
C THR A 224 -7.80 -6.30 -10.39
N ALA A 225 -7.97 -5.73 -9.19
CA ALA A 225 -9.25 -5.39 -8.60
C ALA A 225 -10.22 -6.59 -8.49
N THR A 226 -9.67 -7.78 -8.26
CA THR A 226 -10.43 -9.01 -8.07
C THR A 226 -10.37 -9.46 -6.62
N THR A 227 -11.47 -10.02 -6.13
CA THR A 227 -11.55 -10.58 -4.77
C THR A 227 -11.96 -12.05 -4.85
N ARG A 228 -11.21 -12.94 -4.20
CA ARG A 228 -11.69 -14.27 -3.84
C ARG A 228 -12.35 -14.21 -2.46
N LEU A 229 -13.62 -14.60 -2.37
CA LEU A 229 -14.33 -14.65 -1.10
C LEU A 229 -14.25 -16.04 -0.50
N LEU A 230 -13.65 -16.15 0.69
CA LEU A 230 -13.78 -17.35 1.52
C LEU A 230 -14.88 -17.11 2.55
N TYR A 231 -15.75 -18.11 2.77
CA TYR A 231 -16.90 -17.96 3.66
C TYR A 231 -17.28 -19.28 4.32
N LYS A 232 -17.77 -19.20 5.57
CA LYS A 232 -18.30 -20.32 6.36
C LYS A 232 -19.51 -19.88 7.19
N GLY A 233 -20.22 -20.86 7.76
CA GLY A 233 -21.33 -20.64 8.68
C GLY A 233 -22.69 -21.12 8.16
N GLU A 234 -23.72 -20.94 8.99
CA GLU A 234 -25.11 -21.37 8.74
C GLU A 234 -25.66 -20.83 7.40
N TRP A 235 -25.26 -19.62 7.01
CA TRP A 235 -25.76 -18.97 5.80
C TRP A 235 -24.87 -19.16 4.56
N ALA A 236 -23.78 -19.93 4.66
CA ALA A 236 -22.84 -20.15 3.55
C ALA A 236 -23.53 -20.65 2.27
N ALA A 237 -24.48 -21.59 2.40
CA ALA A 237 -25.18 -22.19 1.28
C ALA A 237 -25.97 -21.18 0.40
N LYS A 238 -26.27 -19.98 0.92
CA LYS A 238 -26.92 -18.91 0.13
C LYS A 238 -26.01 -18.37 -0.98
N LEU A 239 -24.68 -18.48 -0.80
CA LEU A 239 -23.68 -17.96 -1.73
C LEU A 239 -23.22 -18.99 -2.76
N ASP A 240 -23.49 -20.29 -2.57
CA ASP A 240 -22.99 -21.37 -3.44
C ASP A 240 -23.39 -21.22 -4.91
N LYS A 241 -24.51 -20.54 -5.19
CA LYS A 241 -24.95 -20.23 -6.57
C LYS A 241 -24.01 -19.27 -7.32
N HIS A 242 -23.16 -18.54 -6.61
CA HIS A 242 -22.16 -17.62 -7.16
C HIS A 242 -20.76 -18.24 -7.23
N ALA A 243 -20.58 -19.42 -6.63
CA ALA A 243 -19.30 -20.13 -6.65
C ALA A 243 -19.22 -21.04 -7.88
N ASP A 244 -18.09 -20.99 -8.57
CA ASP A 244 -17.73 -21.99 -9.59
C ASP A 244 -16.69 -22.95 -9.00
N ASN A 245 -16.99 -24.24 -9.01
CA ASN A 245 -16.17 -25.29 -8.37
C ASN A 245 -15.76 -24.98 -6.91
N GLY A 246 -16.67 -24.36 -6.15
CA GLY A 246 -16.43 -23.98 -4.75
C GLY A 246 -15.59 -22.70 -4.56
N VAL A 247 -15.28 -21.99 -5.63
CA VAL A 247 -14.55 -20.71 -5.59
C VAL A 247 -15.48 -19.58 -5.99
N LEU A 248 -15.62 -18.58 -5.12
CA LEU A 248 -16.40 -17.38 -5.39
C LEU A 248 -15.46 -16.21 -5.69
N MET A 249 -15.48 -15.75 -6.94
CA MET A 249 -14.71 -14.61 -7.42
C MET A 249 -15.63 -13.39 -7.60
N MET A 250 -15.19 -12.24 -7.10
CA MET A 250 -15.85 -10.95 -7.24
C MET A 250 -14.98 -10.02 -8.09
N GLU A 251 -15.43 -9.68 -9.29
CA GLU A 251 -14.75 -8.72 -10.16
C GLU A 251 -15.00 -7.28 -9.68
N ASN A 252 -14.02 -6.40 -9.92
CA ASN A 252 -14.07 -4.97 -9.60
C ASN A 252 -14.44 -4.68 -8.13
N THR A 253 -14.09 -5.59 -7.22
CA THR A 253 -14.41 -5.49 -5.79
C THR A 253 -13.13 -5.35 -5.01
N LEU A 254 -12.92 -4.17 -4.42
CA LEU A 254 -11.73 -3.82 -3.64
C LEU A 254 -12.07 -3.46 -2.19
N SER A 255 -13.29 -2.99 -1.93
CA SER A 255 -13.65 -2.47 -0.62
C SER A 255 -14.72 -3.32 0.06
N ARG A 256 -14.38 -3.92 1.20
CA ARG A 256 -15.39 -4.53 2.08
C ARG A 256 -16.51 -3.55 2.42
N LYS A 257 -16.20 -2.33 2.84
CA LYS A 257 -17.21 -1.36 3.31
C LYS A 257 -18.14 -0.88 2.20
N LYS A 258 -17.60 -0.58 1.02
CA LYS A 258 -18.38 0.03 -0.07
C LYS A 258 -19.01 -0.99 -1.01
N GLN A 259 -18.45 -2.20 -1.12
CA GLN A 259 -18.83 -3.18 -2.14
C GLN A 259 -19.13 -4.55 -1.53
N GLY A 260 -18.17 -5.16 -0.84
CA GLY A 260 -18.29 -6.53 -0.33
C GLY A 260 -19.43 -6.74 0.65
N TRP A 261 -19.47 -5.94 1.73
CA TRP A 261 -20.52 -6.03 2.74
C TRP A 261 -21.92 -5.66 2.19
N PRO A 262 -22.12 -4.56 1.44
CA PRO A 262 -23.41 -4.28 0.81
C PRO A 262 -23.93 -5.41 -0.10
N TRP A 263 -23.03 -6.06 -0.85
CA TRP A 263 -23.38 -7.21 -1.68
C TRP A 263 -23.79 -8.42 -0.81
N LEU A 264 -23.01 -8.74 0.22
CA LEU A 264 -23.33 -9.80 1.19
C LEU A 264 -24.69 -9.57 1.87
N GLN A 265 -25.03 -8.35 2.26
CA GLN A 265 -26.35 -8.04 2.83
C GLN A 265 -27.49 -8.38 1.88
N THR A 266 -27.28 -8.22 0.58
CA THR A 266 -28.30 -8.53 -0.45
C THR A 266 -28.44 -10.04 -0.63
N GLU A 267 -27.33 -10.77 -0.71
CA GLU A 267 -27.34 -12.21 -0.97
C GLU A 267 -27.65 -13.07 0.25
N LEU A 268 -27.33 -12.58 1.45
CA LEU A 268 -27.60 -13.26 2.72
C LEU A 268 -29.00 -12.97 3.29
N ALA A 269 -29.75 -12.05 2.68
CA ALA A 269 -31.12 -11.71 3.10
C ALA A 269 -32.06 -12.92 3.11
#